data_AF-A0A922VYD6-F1
#
_entry.id   AF-A0A922VYD6-F1
#
_cell.length_a   1.000
_cell.length_b   1.000
_cell.length_c   1.000
_cell.angle_alpha   90.00
_cell.angle_beta   90.00
_cell.angle_gamma   90.00
#
_symmetry.space_group_name_H-M   'P 1'
#
loop_
_entity.id
_entity.type
_entity.pdbx_description
1 polymer ?
#
loop_
_entity_poly.entity_id
_entity_poly.type
_entity_poly.pdbx_seq_one_letter_code
_entity_poly.pdbx_strand_id
1 'polypeptide(L)'
;MKNTAFTKREGDAADATRDPVQGAPSIDGPGADGSGRAADGEGGGSRPEMITAGLILLLNAYRCRSCQHLASCIVSHCRSLRAHPDADPMLRQLAAHLEAEWCPLAAPAAARRRH
;
A
#
# COMPACT_ATOMS: atom_id res chain seq x y z
N MET A 1 -9.98 -33.41 -17.31
CA MET A 1 -9.26 -34.32 -16.39
C MET A 1 -7.90 -34.65 -16.99
N LYS A 2 -6.81 -33.98 -16.55
CA LYS A 2 -5.41 -34.40 -16.76
C LYS A 2 -4.53 -33.89 -15.59
N ASN A 3 -4.63 -34.67 -14.52
CA ASN A 3 -3.67 -35.16 -13.53
C ASN A 3 -2.34 -34.41 -13.26
N THR A 4 -2.14 -34.24 -11.95
CA THR A 4 -0.96 -33.95 -11.13
C THR A 4 0.34 -34.68 -11.48
N ALA A 5 1.48 -34.03 -11.22
CA ALA A 5 2.73 -34.72 -10.90
C ALA A 5 3.50 -33.97 -9.80
N PHE A 6 3.50 -34.57 -8.62
CA PHE A 6 4.31 -34.27 -7.45
C PHE A 6 5.46 -35.28 -7.45
N THR A 7 6.72 -34.83 -7.45
CA THR A 7 7.86 -35.71 -7.13
C THR A 7 8.91 -34.96 -6.31
N LYS A 8 8.91 -35.34 -5.03
CA LYS A 8 9.93 -35.31 -4.00
C LYS A 8 11.33 -35.75 -4.48
N ARG A 9 12.39 -35.11 -3.96
CA ARG A 9 13.70 -35.76 -3.73
C ARG A 9 14.37 -35.13 -2.50
N GLU A 10 14.42 -35.91 -1.42
CA GLU A 10 15.30 -35.70 -0.26
C GLU A 10 16.74 -36.05 -0.65
N GLY A 11 17.72 -35.42 0.01
CA GLY A 11 19.14 -35.70 -0.18
C GLY A 11 19.98 -34.94 0.84
N ASP A 12 20.13 -35.57 1.99
CA ASP A 12 20.97 -35.24 3.15
C ASP A 12 22.48 -35.33 2.81
N ALA A 13 23.30 -34.40 3.34
CA ALA A 13 24.71 -34.65 3.67
C ALA A 13 25.27 -33.49 4.51
N ALA A 14 25.71 -33.85 5.71
CA ALA A 14 26.32 -32.99 6.72
C ALA A 14 27.82 -32.71 6.47
N ASP A 15 28.32 -31.79 7.29
CA ASP A 15 29.68 -31.71 7.85
C ASP A 15 30.75 -30.91 7.09
N ALA A 16 31.10 -29.74 7.67
CA ALA A 16 32.43 -29.15 7.60
C ALA A 16 32.62 -28.11 8.72
N THR A 17 32.99 -28.61 9.90
CA THR A 17 33.97 -28.07 10.86
C THR A 17 34.52 -26.64 10.64
N ARG A 18 34.28 -25.73 11.59
CA ARG A 18 35.30 -24.77 12.10
C ARG A 18 34.83 -24.03 13.38
N ASP A 19 35.48 -24.30 14.50
CA ASP A 19 35.70 -23.34 15.59
C ASP A 19 36.97 -22.52 15.26
N PRO A 20 37.12 -21.23 15.65
CA PRO A 20 37.31 -20.92 17.08
C PRO A 20 36.87 -19.51 17.60
N VAL A 21 36.72 -19.47 18.92
CA VAL A 21 36.84 -18.39 19.93
C VAL A 21 37.32 -16.98 19.48
N GLN A 22 36.63 -15.91 19.94
CA GLN A 22 37.16 -14.83 20.81
C GLN A 22 36.32 -13.54 20.78
N GLY A 23 36.02 -13.03 21.98
CA GLY A 23 36.08 -11.60 22.30
C GLY A 23 34.88 -10.75 21.90
N ALA A 24 34.04 -10.43 22.88
CA ALA A 24 33.26 -9.19 22.84
C ALA A 24 34.20 -7.99 22.90
N PRO A 25 33.99 -6.98 22.04
CA PRO A 25 34.14 -5.60 22.47
C PRO A 25 32.79 -4.89 22.43
N SER A 26 32.43 -4.25 23.55
CA SER A 26 31.38 -3.24 23.61
C SER A 26 31.58 -2.22 22.49
N ILE A 27 30.54 -2.01 21.68
CA ILE A 27 30.46 -0.86 20.78
C ILE A 27 29.46 0.14 21.36
N ASP A 28 29.97 1.04 22.20
CA ASP A 28 29.41 2.39 22.30
C ASP A 28 30.02 3.20 21.15
N GLY A 29 29.20 3.60 20.18
CA GLY A 29 29.64 4.41 19.05
C GLY A 29 28.49 4.88 18.14
N PRO A 30 28.54 6.11 17.62
CA PRO A 30 27.38 6.95 17.34
C PRO A 30 26.90 6.93 15.88
N GLY A 31 25.68 7.42 15.65
CA GLY A 31 25.27 8.00 14.37
C GLY A 31 25.02 6.97 13.25
N ALA A 32 23.79 6.47 13.21
CA ALA A 32 23.17 6.11 11.95
C ALA A 32 21.98 7.05 11.77
N ASP A 33 22.28 8.22 11.23
CA ASP A 33 21.43 8.94 10.31
C ASP A 33 20.96 7.99 9.20
N GLY A 34 20.01 7.13 9.54
CA GLY A 34 19.15 6.44 8.59
C GLY A 34 18.17 7.46 8.02
N SER A 35 18.74 8.46 7.33
CA SER A 35 18.05 9.37 6.44
C SER A 35 17.44 8.50 5.35
N GLY A 36 16.23 8.02 5.64
CA GLY A 36 15.30 7.51 4.65
C GLY A 36 14.98 8.68 3.75
N ARG A 37 15.88 8.89 2.78
CA ARG A 37 15.77 9.81 1.66
C ARG A 37 14.57 9.37 0.85
N ALA A 38 13.38 9.74 1.33
CA ALA A 38 12.26 10.03 0.46
C ALA A 38 12.83 10.97 -0.58
N ALA A 39 12.81 10.54 -1.84
CA ALA A 39 13.25 11.35 -2.94
C ALA A 39 12.61 12.73 -2.79
N ASP A 40 13.45 13.74 -2.52
CA ASP A 40 13.14 15.14 -2.74
C ASP A 40 12.88 15.31 -4.25
N GLY A 41 11.67 14.94 -4.65
CA GLY A 41 11.07 15.31 -5.90
C GLY A 41 10.64 16.76 -5.74
N GLU A 42 11.47 17.66 -6.25
CA GLU A 42 11.19 19.05 -6.50
C GLU A 42 9.76 19.22 -7.04
N GLY A 43 8.88 19.71 -6.17
CA GLY A 43 7.43 19.73 -6.36
C GLY A 43 6.75 20.03 -5.04
N GLY A 44 7.06 21.19 -4.46
CA GLY A 44 6.55 21.66 -3.17
C GLY A 44 5.05 21.94 -3.19
N GLY A 45 4.24 20.89 -3.29
CA GLY A 45 2.82 20.95 -3.05
C GLY A 45 2.54 20.84 -1.55
N SER A 46 1.62 21.65 -1.04
CA SER A 46 1.13 21.50 0.34
C SER A 46 0.58 20.08 0.54
N ARG A 47 0.65 19.53 1.76
CA ARG A 47 0.07 18.20 2.09
C ARG A 47 -1.32 17.95 1.48
N PRO A 48 -2.30 18.88 1.54
CA PRO A 48 -3.58 18.70 0.86
C PRO A 48 -3.50 18.58 -0.67
N GLU A 49 -2.58 19.30 -1.31
CA GLU A 49 -2.38 19.26 -2.76
C GLU A 49 -1.83 17.90 -3.19
N MET A 50 -0.85 17.36 -2.46
CA MET A 50 -0.32 16.02 -2.72
C MET A 50 -1.38 14.93 -2.57
N ILE A 51 -2.22 15.02 -1.52
CA ILE A 51 -3.33 14.07 -1.33
C ILE A 51 -4.34 14.20 -2.47
N THR A 52 -4.68 15.42 -2.87
CA THR A 52 -5.61 15.68 -3.98
C THR A 52 -5.06 15.13 -5.29
N ALA A 53 -3.77 15.36 -5.59
CA ALA A 53 -3.10 14.80 -6.75
C ALA A 53 -3.12 13.26 -6.72
N GLY A 54 -2.86 12.64 -5.57
CA GLY A 54 -2.95 11.20 -5.39
C GLY A 54 -4.35 10.63 -5.68
N LEU A 55 -5.40 11.32 -5.21
CA LEU A 55 -6.79 10.95 -5.53
C LEU A 55 -7.05 11.05 -7.04
N ILE A 56 -6.65 12.14 -7.70
CA ILE A 56 -6.81 12.30 -9.15
C ILE A 56 -6.12 11.17 -9.93
N LEU A 57 -4.91 10.79 -9.52
CA LEU A 57 -4.18 9.69 -10.15
C LEU A 57 -4.92 8.35 -9.99
N LEU A 58 -5.50 8.07 -8.83
CA LEU A 58 -6.32 6.86 -8.61
C LEU A 58 -7.58 6.85 -9.48
N LEU A 59 -8.29 7.99 -9.55
CA LEU A 59 -9.48 8.13 -10.40
C LEU A 59 -9.12 7.92 -11.87
N ASN A 60 -8.00 8.47 -12.33
CA ASN A 60 -7.53 8.29 -13.70
C ASN A 60 -7.10 6.83 -13.98
N ALA A 61 -6.41 6.19 -13.03
CA ALA A 61 -6.06 4.78 -13.14
C ALA A 61 -7.30 3.89 -13.28
N TYR A 62 -8.38 4.21 -12.54
CA TYR A 62 -9.66 3.53 -12.71
C TYR A 62 -10.24 3.78 -14.11
N ARG A 63 -10.21 5.00 -14.64
CA ARG A 63 -10.70 5.26 -16.01
C ARG A 63 -9.97 4.43 -17.07
N CYS A 64 -8.68 4.20 -16.91
CA CYS A 64 -7.89 3.41 -17.85
C CYS A 64 -8.17 1.90 -17.79
N ARG A 65 -8.51 1.35 -16.61
CA ARG A 65 -8.62 -0.12 -16.40
C ARG A 65 -10.03 -0.62 -16.04
N SER A 66 -10.89 0.27 -15.56
CA SER A 66 -12.26 0.00 -15.08
C SER A 66 -12.36 -1.20 -14.12
N CYS A 67 -11.38 -1.39 -13.23
CA CYS A 67 -11.35 -2.55 -12.36
C CYS A 67 -12.01 -2.28 -11.00
N GLN A 68 -12.83 -3.23 -10.54
CA GLN A 68 -13.58 -3.09 -9.29
C GLN A 68 -12.68 -2.94 -8.05
N HIS A 69 -11.49 -3.56 -8.08
CA HIS A 69 -10.50 -3.39 -7.01
C HIS A 69 -10.07 -1.94 -6.85
N LEU A 70 -9.83 -1.21 -7.95
CA LEU A 70 -9.49 0.21 -7.88
C LEU A 70 -10.66 1.05 -7.32
N ALA A 71 -11.90 0.78 -7.72
CA ALA A 71 -13.06 1.45 -7.12
C ALA A 71 -13.15 1.21 -5.61
N SER A 72 -12.87 -0.01 -5.16
CA SER A 72 -12.84 -0.34 -3.72
C SER A 72 -11.70 0.37 -2.99
N CYS A 73 -10.51 0.47 -3.61
CA CYS A 73 -9.39 1.23 -3.05
C CYS A 73 -9.75 2.71 -2.91
N ILE A 74 -10.37 3.33 -3.93
CA ILE A 74 -10.81 4.72 -3.89
C ILE A 74 -11.75 4.96 -2.70
N VAL A 75 -12.77 4.11 -2.53
CA VAL A 75 -13.72 4.21 -1.40
C VAL A 75 -13.01 4.05 -0.06
N SER A 76 -12.08 3.09 0.07
CA SER A 76 -11.33 2.87 1.30
C SER A 76 -10.46 4.08 1.69
N HIS A 77 -9.77 4.68 0.72
CA HIS A 77 -8.98 5.90 0.93
C HIS A 77 -9.87 7.08 1.32
N CYS A 78 -11.03 7.25 0.67
CA CYS A 78 -11.97 8.30 1.02
C CYS A 78 -12.50 8.16 2.45
N ARG A 79 -12.85 6.93 2.88
CA ARG A 79 -13.25 6.65 4.27
C ARG A 79 -12.16 7.00 5.27
N SER A 80 -10.93 6.60 4.95
CA SER A 80 -9.77 6.86 5.79
C SER A 80 -9.51 8.36 5.93
N LEU A 81 -9.54 9.11 4.82
CA LEU A 81 -9.36 10.57 4.82
C LEU A 81 -10.47 11.28 5.61
N ARG A 82 -11.72 10.88 5.43
CA ARG A 82 -12.87 11.46 6.14
C ARG A 82 -12.77 11.25 7.66
N ALA A 83 -12.30 10.08 8.09
CA ALA A 83 -12.17 9.73 9.50
C ALA A 83 -10.90 10.29 10.17
N HIS A 84 -9.93 10.77 9.40
CA HIS A 84 -8.63 11.18 9.94
C HIS A 84 -8.74 12.53 10.71
N PRO A 85 -8.31 12.59 11.99
CA PRO A 85 -8.49 13.76 12.85
C PRO A 85 -7.67 14.98 12.40
N ASP A 86 -6.56 14.76 11.69
CA ASP A 86 -5.70 15.83 11.14
C ASP A 86 -5.82 15.99 9.62
N ALA A 87 -6.86 15.42 8.98
CA ALA A 87 -7.12 15.71 7.58
C ALA A 87 -7.65 17.14 7.45
N ASP A 88 -7.19 17.86 6.43
CA ASP A 88 -7.72 19.17 6.09
C ASP A 88 -9.26 19.12 5.91
N PRO A 89 -10.04 20.09 6.42
CA PRO A 89 -11.50 20.07 6.32
C PRO A 89 -12.03 19.97 4.87
N MET A 90 -11.37 20.62 3.92
CA MET A 90 -11.72 20.54 2.50
C MET A 90 -11.51 19.11 1.98
N LEU A 91 -10.40 18.47 2.36
CA LEU A 91 -10.13 17.07 1.98
C LEU A 91 -11.17 16.11 2.56
N ARG A 92 -11.64 16.32 3.79
CA ARG A 92 -12.69 15.49 4.38
C ARG A 92 -14.00 15.62 3.63
N GLN A 93 -14.36 16.84 3.21
CA GLN A 93 -15.57 17.08 2.43
C GLN A 93 -15.46 16.47 1.03
N LEU A 94 -14.33 16.65 0.34
CA LEU A 94 -14.05 16.02 -0.94
C LEU A 94 -14.12 14.49 -0.83
N ALA A 95 -13.49 13.92 0.19
CA ALA A 95 -13.51 12.48 0.44
C ALA A 95 -14.93 11.96 0.74
N ALA A 96 -15.75 12.70 1.49
CA ALA A 96 -17.14 12.32 1.74
C ALA A 96 -17.96 12.29 0.43
N HIS A 97 -17.77 13.27 -0.44
CA HIS A 97 -18.45 13.33 -1.72
C HIS A 97 -18.01 12.19 -2.65
N LEU A 98 -16.71 11.99 -2.80
CA LEU A 98 -16.15 10.90 -3.60
C LEU A 98 -16.56 9.52 -3.05
N GLU A 99 -16.58 9.33 -1.72
CA GLU A 99 -17.04 8.07 -1.12
C GLU A 99 -18.46 7.73 -1.58
N ALA A 100 -19.38 8.69 -1.54
CA ALA A 100 -20.77 8.49 -1.92
C ALA A 100 -20.93 8.13 -3.40
N GLU A 101 -20.23 8.83 -4.29
CA GLU A 101 -20.28 8.55 -5.74
C GLU A 101 -19.67 7.20 -6.12
N TRP A 102 -18.60 6.79 -5.41
CA TRP A 102 -17.84 5.60 -5.77
C TRP A 102 -18.30 4.33 -5.05
N CYS A 103 -19.05 4.43 -3.94
CA CYS A 103 -19.55 3.27 -3.22
C CYS A 103 -20.39 2.31 -4.10
N PRO A 104 -21.30 2.78 -4.98
CA PRO A 104 -21.99 1.91 -5.94
C PRO A 104 -21.04 1.24 -6.94
N LEU A 105 -19.96 1.92 -7.33
CA LEU A 105 -18.93 1.41 -8.25
C LEU A 105 -17.96 0.43 -7.59
N ALA A 106 -17.85 0.44 -6.27
CA ALA A 106 -17.09 -0.55 -5.51
C ALA A 106 -17.91 -1.81 -5.22
N ALA A 107 -19.25 -1.70 -5.19
CA ALA A 107 -20.13 -2.83 -4.92
C ALA A 107 -19.96 -3.95 -5.98
N PRO A 108 -19.87 -5.22 -5.57
CA PRO A 108 -19.80 -6.34 -6.50
C PRO A 108 -21.03 -6.41 -7.40
N ALA A 109 -20.86 -6.90 -8.63
CA ALA A 109 -21.91 -6.91 -9.65
C ALA A 109 -23.21 -7.62 -9.20
N ALA A 110 -23.12 -8.58 -8.28
CA ALA A 110 -24.28 -9.26 -7.68
C ALA A 110 -25.13 -8.33 -6.78
N ALA A 111 -24.52 -7.32 -6.17
CA ALA A 111 -25.19 -6.34 -5.32
C ALA A 111 -25.85 -5.20 -6.13
N ARG A 112 -25.40 -4.95 -7.38
CA ARG A 112 -25.94 -3.86 -8.22
C ARG A 112 -27.24 -4.20 -8.95
N ARG A 113 -27.61 -5.48 -9.08
CA ARG A 113 -28.83 -5.91 -9.78
C ARG A 113 -30.10 -5.90 -8.90
N ARG A 114 -29.97 -5.47 -7.64
CA ARG A 114 -31.06 -5.49 -6.66
C ARG A 114 -31.60 -4.08 -6.31
N HIS A 115 -31.16 -3.07 -7.05
CA HIS A 115 -31.61 -1.69 -6.98
C HIS A 115 -32.02 -1.22 -8.37
#